data_AF-A0A413CSY3-F1
#
_entry.id   AF-A0A413CSY3-F1
#
_cell.length_a   1.000
_cell.length_b   1.000
_cell.length_c   1.000
_cell.angle_alpha   90.00
_cell.angle_beta   90.00
_cell.angle_gamma   90.00
#
_symmetry.space_group_name_H-M   'P 1'
#
loop_
_entity.id
_entity.type
_entity.pdbx_description
1 polymer ?
#
loop_
_entity_poly.entity_id
_entity_poly.type
_entity_poly.pdbx_seq_one_letter_code
_entity_poly.pdbx_strand_id
1 'polypeptide(L)' 'ILSDFKKTVDSHFVNSLTYNHRLYEVSISNFPEIMRNDNFTLNGKHYYWLSIDDMRKDKEIIKKNLEIVEFVHSHIK' A
#
# COMPACT_ATOMS: atom_id res chain seq x y z
N ILE A 1 -6.99 -18.03 -9.12
CA ILE A 1 -7.74 -16.82 -8.69
C ILE A 1 -6.79 -16.11 -7.75
N LEU A 2 -6.47 -14.83 -8.00
CA LEU A 2 -5.19 -14.14 -7.72
C LEU A 2 -4.21 -14.31 -8.89
N SER A 3 -4.19 -13.32 -9.78
CA SER A 3 -3.08 -13.08 -10.69
C SER A 3 -2.22 -12.00 -10.05
N ASP A 4 -1.07 -12.39 -9.50
CA ASP A 4 -0.15 -11.47 -8.85
C ASP A 4 0.64 -10.71 -9.91
N PHE A 5 0.27 -9.45 -10.19
CA PHE A 5 1.17 -8.55 -10.89
C PHE A 5 2.20 -8.02 -9.88
N LYS A 6 3.40 -8.60 -9.89
CA LYS A 6 4.50 -8.21 -9.02
C LYS A 6 5.34 -7.14 -9.71
N LYS A 7 5.20 -5.88 -9.27
CA LYS A 7 6.13 -4.81 -9.62
C LYS A 7 7.03 -4.52 -8.42
N THR A 8 8.30 -4.86 -8.54
CA THR A 8 9.32 -4.45 -7.57
C THR A 8 9.75 -3.03 -7.93
N VAL A 9 9.76 -2.13 -6.94
CA VAL A 9 10.28 -0.78 -7.10
C VAL A 9 11.44 -0.65 -6.13
N ASP A 10 12.63 -0.45 -6.69
CA ASP A 10 13.84 -0.22 -5.91
C ASP A 10 14.01 1.29 -5.75
N SER A 11 13.76 1.84 -4.56
CA SER A 11 14.28 3.16 -4.19
C SER A 11 14.26 3.40 -2.68
N HIS A 12 15.45 3.52 -2.08
CA HIS A 12 15.85 4.67 -1.26
C HIS A 12 17.28 4.52 -0.73
N PHE A 13 18.04 5.62 -0.75
CA PHE A 13 19.32 5.77 -0.05
C PHE A 13 19.09 6.71 1.14
N VAL A 14 18.72 6.16 2.29
CA VAL A 14 18.82 6.86 3.57
C VAL A 14 19.80 6.07 4.42
N ASN A 15 20.96 6.66 4.72
CA ASN A 15 22.00 6.05 5.56
C ASN A 15 22.47 4.65 5.13
N SER A 16 22.59 4.40 3.81
CA SER A 16 23.09 3.13 3.25
C SER A 16 22.16 1.90 3.40
N LEU A 17 20.91 2.10 3.85
CA LEU A 17 19.90 1.04 3.92
C LEU A 17 18.96 1.12 2.71
N THR A 18 18.98 0.10 1.87
CA THR A 18 18.04 -0.05 0.76
C THR A 18 16.77 -0.70 1.27
N TYR A 19 15.65 0.02 1.22
CA TYR A 19 14.34 -0.55 1.50
C TYR A 19 13.74 -1.12 0.21
N ASN A 20 13.53 -2.44 0.19
CA ASN A 20 12.88 -3.11 -0.94
C ASN A 20 11.37 -3.00 -0.78
N HIS A 21 10.73 -2.20 -1.63
CA HIS A 21 9.29 -2.07 -1.64
C HIS A 21 8.67 -3.07 -2.63
N ARG A 22 7.64 -3.79 -2.17
CA ARG A 22 6.85 -4.70 -3.02
C ARG A 22 5.44 -4.16 -3.13
N LEU A 23 5.06 -3.77 -4.34
CA LEU A 23 3.68 -3.40 -4.65
C LEU A 23 2.95 -4.64 -5.15
N TYR A 24 1.72 -4.81 -4.67
CA TYR A 24 0.81 -5.84 -5.12
C TYR A 24 -0.45 -5.18 -5.66
N GLU A 25 -0.81 -5.53 -6.88
CA GLU A 25 -2.12 -5.23 -7.45
C GLU A 25 -2.94 -6.52 -7.43
N VAL A 26 -4.18 -6.44 -6.93
CA VAL A 26 -5.05 -7.61 -6.81
C VAL A 26 -6.46 -7.26 -7.27
N SER A 27 -7.03 -8.11 -8.11
CA SER A 27 -8.46 -8.09 -8.43
C SER A 27 -9.19 -9.08 -7.53
N ILE A 28 -10.09 -8.57 -6.68
CA ILE A 28 -10.87 -9.38 -5.74
C ILE A 28 -12.30 -9.50 -6.26
N SER A 29 -12.65 -10.67 -6.80
CA SER A 29 -13.99 -10.91 -7.36
C SER A 29 -15.09 -11.02 -6.31
N ASN A 30 -14.77 -11.57 -5.12
CA ASN A 30 -15.67 -11.63 -3.99
C ASN A 30 -15.01 -10.98 -2.78
N PHE A 31 -15.35 -9.72 -2.53
CA PHE A 31 -14.74 -8.93 -1.47
C PHE A 31 -15.37 -9.28 -0.10
N PRO A 32 -14.60 -9.84 0.86
CA PRO A 32 -15.14 -10.25 2.15
C PRO A 32 -15.78 -9.10 2.90
N GLU A 33 -16.90 -9.34 3.59
CA GLU A 33 -17.64 -8.30 4.31
C GLU A 33 -16.78 -7.59 5.37
N ILE A 34 -15.94 -8.34 6.09
CA ILE A 34 -15.04 -7.78 7.10
C ILE A 34 -14.06 -6.75 6.52
N MET A 35 -13.66 -6.92 5.26
CA MET A 35 -12.72 -6.02 4.58
C MET A 35 -13.42 -4.76 4.02
N ARG A 36 -14.77 -4.69 4.04
CA ARG A 36 -15.53 -3.52 3.57
C ARG A 36 -15.43 -2.32 4.52
N ASN A 37 -15.02 -2.55 5.76
CA ASN A 37 -14.71 -1.50 6.71
C ASN A 37 -13.29 -0.99 6.46
N ASP A 38 -13.08 0.33 6.60
CA ASP A 38 -11.76 0.94 6.47
C ASP A 38 -10.79 0.53 7.58
N ASN A 39 -11.30 -0.05 8.66
CA ASN A 39 -10.55 -0.59 9.78
C ASN A 39 -11.11 -1.97 10.12
N PHE A 40 -10.25 -2.99 10.07
CA PHE A 40 -10.65 -4.36 10.35
C PHE A 40 -9.49 -5.22 10.87
N THR A 41 -9.83 -6.36 11.47
CA THR A 41 -8.87 -7.36 11.91
C THR A 41 -9.09 -8.67 11.17
N LEU A 42 -8.03 -9.22 10.58
CA LEU A 42 -8.06 -10.51 9.88
C LEU A 42 -6.89 -11.36 10.38
N ASN A 43 -7.17 -12.60 10.81
CA ASN A 43 -6.17 -13.53 11.35
C ASN A 43 -5.32 -12.92 12.49
N GLY A 44 -5.96 -12.15 13.38
CA GLY A 44 -5.29 -11.49 14.52
C GLY A 44 -4.43 -10.28 14.14
N LYS A 45 -4.35 -9.90 12.86
CA LYS A 45 -3.65 -8.71 12.40
C LYS A 45 -4.63 -7.60 12.05
N HIS A 46 -4.28 -6.38 12.45
CA HIS A 46 -5.07 -5.19 12.20
C HIS A 46 -4.67 -4.53 10.88
N TYR A 47 -5.67 -4.12 10.09
CA TYR A 47 -5.51 -3.53 8.77
C TYR A 47 -6.31 -2.24 8.65
N TYR A 48 -5.82 -1.37 7.77
CA TYR A 48 -6.45 -0.11 7.44
C TYR A 48 -6.50 0.06 5.92
N TRP A 49 -7.66 0.44 5.40
CA TRP A 49 -7.77 1.03 4.08
C TRP A 49 -7.68 2.54 4.21
N LEU A 50 -6.86 3.15 3.38
CA LEU A 50 -6.80 4.60 3.23
C LEU A 50 -6.85 4.90 1.74
N SER A 51 -7.55 5.98 1.38
CA SER A 51 -7.41 6.53 0.03
C SER A 51 -6.00 7.12 -0.14
N ILE A 52 -5.53 7.21 -1.38
CA ILE A 52 -4.23 7.83 -1.68
C ILE A 52 -4.17 9.29 -1.16
N ASP A 53 -5.29 10.02 -1.24
CA ASP A 53 -5.37 11.39 -0.74
C ASP A 53 -5.30 11.47 0.79
N ASP A 54 -5.83 10.48 1.51
CA ASP A 54 -5.69 10.40 2.97
C ASP A 54 -4.25 10.07 3.35
N MET A 55 -3.61 9.13 2.63
CA MET A 55 -2.20 8.79 2.83
C MET A 55 -1.28 10.00 2.63
N ARG A 56 -1.58 10.88 1.68
CA ARG A 56 -0.85 12.14 1.42
C ARG A 56 -1.01 13.20 2.50
N LYS A 57 -2.00 13.07 3.39
CA LYS A 57 -2.25 14.00 4.49
C LYS A 57 -1.76 13.46 5.83
N ASP A 58 -1.51 12.15 5.92
CA ASP A 58 -1.01 11.50 7.13
C ASP A 58 0.48 11.79 7.36
N LYS A 59 0.80 12.43 8.49
CA LYS A 59 2.16 12.89 8.81
C LYS A 59 3.18 11.75 8.90
N GLU A 60 2.78 10.59 9.40
CA GLU A 60 3.69 9.45 9.56
C GLU A 60 3.94 8.75 8.23
N ILE A 61 2.91 8.65 7.37
CA ILE A 61 3.05 8.13 6.01
C ILE A 61 3.91 9.08 5.18
N ILE A 62 3.64 10.39 5.20
CA ILE A 62 4.44 11.40 4.50
C ILE A 62 5.93 11.29 4.88
N LYS A 63 6.22 11.12 6.18
CA LYS A 63 7.59 11.05 6.67
C LYS A 63 8.35 9.80 6.22
N LYS A 64 7.66 8.68 6.02
CA LYS A 64 8.30 7.35 5.86
C LYS A 64 8.09 6.70 4.50
N ASN A 65 7.02 7.03 3.79
CA ASN A 65 6.57 6.30 2.60
C ASN A 65 5.99 7.21 1.50
N LEU A 66 6.22 8.54 1.55
CA LEU A 66 5.61 9.46 0.58
C LEU A 66 5.95 9.10 -0.86
N GLU A 67 7.20 8.73 -1.14
CA GLU A 67 7.63 8.30 -2.47
C GLU A 67 6.83 7.13 -3.02
N ILE A 68 6.43 6.19 -2.16
CA ILE A 68 5.66 5.01 -2.56
C ILE A 68 4.23 5.42 -2.85
N VAL A 69 3.66 6.31 -2.04
CA VAL A 69 2.33 6.87 -2.26
C VAL A 69 2.28 7.62 -3.59
N GLU A 70 3.27 8.48 -3.87
CA GLU A 70 3.37 9.21 -5.14
C GLU A 70 3.61 8.26 -6.33
N PHE A 71 4.44 7.24 -6.16
CA PHE A 71 4.66 6.21 -7.17
C PHE A 71 3.35 5.50 -7.53
N VAL A 72 2.60 5.03 -6.54
CA VAL A 72 1.31 4.35 -6.76
C VAL A 72 0.33 5.31 -7.42
N HIS A 73 0.20 6.55 -6.94
CA HIS A 73 -0.67 7.56 -7.52
C HIS A 73 -0.36 7.80 -9.01
N SER A 74 0.91 7.87 -9.39
CA SER A 74 1.32 8.09 -10.79
C SER A 74 0.99 6.92 -11.73
N HIS A 75 0.71 5.73 -11.17
CA HIS A 75 0.38 4.51 -11.93
C HIS A 75 -1.11 4.19 -11.94
N ILE A 76 -1.92 4.87 -11.10
CA ILE A 76 -3.38 4.81 -11.16
C ILE A 76 -3.81 5.75 -12.29
N LYS A 77 -4.44 5.20 -13.33
CA LYS A 77 -4.99 5.96 -14.47
C LYS A 77 -6.35 6.57 -14.15
#